data_AF-A0A3C2E235-F1
#
_entry.id   AF-A0A3C2E235-F1
#
_cell.length_a   1.000
_cell.length_b   1.000
_cell.length_c   1.000
_cell.angle_alpha   90.00
_cell.angle_beta   90.00
_cell.angle_gamma   90.00
#
_symmetry.space_group_name_H-M   'P 1'
#
loop_
_entity.id
_entity.type
_entity.pdbx_description
1 polymer ?
#
loop_
_entity_poly.entity_id
_entity_poly.type
_entity_poly.pdbx_seq_one_letter_code
_entity_poly.pdbx_strand_id
1 'polypeptide(L)' 'MADQPFSDDAVRKATGRVWAEWRAALDPWAPDLPHAEIARRLQDDYGLSAWWAQTVTGGWEM' A
#
# COMPACT_ATOMS: atom_id res chain seq x y z
N MET A 1 -19.31 2.23 2.11
CA MET A 1 -18.05 2.82 2.63
C MET A 1 -17.00 1.79 2.33
N ALA A 2 -16.09 2.05 1.39
CA ALA A 2 -15.10 1.05 0.96
C ALA A 2 -14.31 0.58 2.19
N ASP A 3 -14.25 -0.74 2.39
CA ASP A 3 -13.75 -1.40 3.59
C ASP A 3 -12.22 -1.35 3.61
N GLN A 4 -11.65 -0.17 3.81
CA GLN A 4 -10.22 -0.07 4.00
C GLN A 4 -9.85 -0.77 5.32
N PRO A 5 -8.91 -1.75 5.30
CA PRO A 5 -8.70 -2.65 6.42
C PRO A 5 -8.16 -1.95 7.67
N PHE A 6 -7.66 -0.71 7.52
CA PHE A 6 -7.12 0.13 8.58
C PHE A 6 -7.44 1.61 8.33
N SER A 7 -7.59 2.40 9.40
CA SER A 7 -7.72 3.86 9.30
C SER A 7 -6.43 4.53 8.82
N ASP A 8 -6.54 5.71 8.20
CA ASP A 8 -5.38 6.48 7.73
C ASP A 8 -4.33 6.74 8.82
N ASP A 9 -4.75 6.94 10.07
CA ASP A 9 -3.83 7.10 11.21
C ASP A 9 -2.98 5.85 11.45
N ALA A 10 -3.61 4.67 11.43
CA ALA A 10 -2.91 3.39 11.62
C ALA A 10 -1.92 3.12 10.49
N VAL A 11 -2.31 3.40 9.24
CA VAL A 11 -1.43 3.27 8.07
C VAL A 11 -0.29 4.28 8.13
N ARG A 12 -0.57 5.53 8.47
CA ARG A 12 0.46 6.57 8.61
C ARG A 12 1.47 6.22 9.69
N LYS A 13 1.01 5.73 10.83
CA LYS A 13 1.89 5.33 11.95
C LYS A 13 2.84 4.20 11.56
N ALA A 14 2.41 3.30 10.70
CA ALA A 14 3.21 2.13 10.33
C ALA A 14 4.02 2.27 9.05
N THR A 15 3.52 3.05 8.09
CA THR A 15 4.06 3.16 6.73
C THR A 15 4.57 4.56 6.41
N GLY A 16 4.30 5.54 7.28
CA GLY A 16 4.64 6.94 7.09
C GLY A 16 3.68 7.73 6.19
N ARG A 17 2.70 7.08 5.56
CA ARG A 17 1.78 7.68 4.57
C ARG A 17 0.32 7.30 4.84
N VAL A 18 -0.62 8.13 4.44
CA VAL A 18 -2.07 7.81 4.47
C VAL A 18 -2.49 7.05 3.21
N TRP A 19 -3.71 6.50 3.17
CA TRP A 19 -4.16 5.72 2.01
C TRP A 19 -4.25 6.53 0.72
N ALA A 20 -4.63 7.81 0.81
CA ALA A 20 -4.66 8.69 -0.37
C ALA A 20 -3.27 8.86 -1.00
N GLU A 21 -2.23 8.97 -0.16
CA GLU A 21 -0.83 9.06 -0.63
C GLU A 21 -0.36 7.73 -1.22
N TRP A 22 -0.74 6.60 -0.61
CA TRP A 22 -0.45 5.28 -1.17
C TRP A 22 -1.11 5.07 -2.52
N ARG A 23 -2.40 5.40 -2.65
CA ARG A 23 -3.10 5.34 -3.94
C ARG A 23 -2.40 6.17 -4.99
N ALA A 24 -2.08 7.44 -4.70
CA ALA A 24 -1.36 8.30 -5.64
C ALA A 24 0.04 7.76 -5.98
N ALA A 25 0.72 7.11 -5.03
CA ALA A 25 2.02 6.50 -5.27
C ALA A 25 1.94 5.21 -6.09
N LEU A 26 0.87 4.41 -5.94
CA LEU A 26 0.66 3.10 -6.57
C LEU A 26 0.04 3.23 -7.97
N ASP A 27 -0.93 4.11 -8.16
CA ASP A 27 -1.70 4.33 -9.40
C ASP A 27 -0.85 4.32 -10.69
N PRO A 28 0.33 4.97 -10.78
CA PRO A 28 1.11 4.99 -12.02
C PRO A 28 1.81 3.68 -12.40
N TRP A 29 1.87 2.65 -11.54
CA TRP A 29 2.62 1.43 -11.83
C TRP A 29 2.03 0.14 -11.24
N ALA A 30 1.21 0.22 -10.20
CA ALA A 30 0.50 -0.92 -9.64
C ALA A 30 -0.43 -1.64 -10.63
N PRO A 31 -1.21 -0.98 -11.51
CA PRO A 31 -2.16 -1.69 -12.38
C PRO A 31 -1.47 -2.57 -13.44
N ASP A 32 -0.21 -2.29 -13.77
CA ASP A 32 0.57 -3.07 -14.74
C ASP A 32 1.42 -4.17 -14.08
N LEU A 33 1.39 -4.31 -12.76
CA LEU A 33 2.22 -5.25 -12.01
C LEU A 33 1.38 -6.30 -11.25
N PRO A 34 1.89 -7.54 -11.10
CA PRO A 34 1.28 -8.51 -10.22
C PRO A 34 1.42 -8.08 -8.75
N HIS A 35 0.44 -8.41 -7.91
CA HIS A 35 0.44 -8.07 -6.47
C HIS A 35 1.73 -8.44 -5.73
N ALA A 36 2.35 -9.56 -6.09
CA ALA A 36 3.62 -9.97 -5.49
C ALA A 36 4.75 -8.98 -5.78
N GLU A 37 4.77 -8.38 -6.97
CA GLU A 37 5.77 -7.38 -7.35
C GLU A 37 5.47 -6.03 -6.71
N ILE A 38 4.20 -5.66 -6.58
CA ILE A 38 3.79 -4.46 -5.83
C ILE A 38 4.27 -4.55 -4.37
N ALA A 39 3.97 -5.67 -3.71
CA ALA A 39 4.42 -5.90 -2.34
C ALA A 39 5.95 -5.97 -2.21
N ARG A 40 6.66 -6.49 -3.22
CA ARG A 40 8.13 -6.47 -3.25
C ARG A 40 8.66 -5.04 -3.32
N ARG A 41 8.12 -4.24 -4.24
CA ARG A 41 8.53 -2.86 -4.46
C ARG A 41 8.25 -1.97 -3.25
N LEU A 42 7.13 -2.21 -2.58
CA LEU A 42 6.79 -1.57 -1.31
C LEU A 42 7.81 -1.89 -0.20
N GLN A 43 8.39 -3.09 -0.19
CA GLN A 43 9.46 -3.45 0.75
C GLN A 43 10.80 -2.81 0.37
N ASP A 44 11.18 -2.86 -0.91
CA ASP A 44 12.48 -2.42 -1.41
C ASP A 44 12.60 -0.89 -1.47
N ASP A 45 11.69 -0.22 -2.17
CA ASP A 45 11.71 1.24 -2.36
C ASP A 45 11.21 2.02 -1.14
N TYR A 46 10.26 1.46 -0.39
CA TYR A 46 9.60 2.17 0.72
C TYR A 46 9.92 1.61 2.11
N GLY A 47 10.73 0.54 2.20
CA GLY A 47 11.15 -0.04 3.48
C GLY A 47 10.01 -0.64 4.30
N LEU A 48 8.87 -0.94 3.67
CA LEU A 48 7.73 -1.51 4.37
C LEU A 48 8.05 -2.92 4.84
N SER A 49 7.48 -3.31 5.99
CA SER A 49 7.50 -4.71 6.39
C SER A 49 6.65 -5.55 5.45
N ALA A 50 7.01 -6.81 5.23
CA ALA A 50 6.29 -7.73 4.33
C ALA A 50 4.77 -7.80 4.59
N TRP A 51 4.36 -7.69 5.86
CA TRP A 51 2.94 -7.64 6.23
C TRP A 51 2.27 -6.35 5.74
N TRP A 52 2.84 -5.18 6.05
CA TRP A 52 2.30 -3.88 5.62
C TRP A 52 2.31 -3.72 4.10
N ALA A 53 3.30 -4.27 3.41
CA ALA A 53 3.34 -4.26 1.94
C ALA A 53 2.15 -5.01 1.33
N GLN A 54 1.78 -6.17 1.88
CA GLN A 54 0.59 -6.92 1.45
C GLN A 54 -0.70 -6.17 1.78
N THR A 55 -0.79 -5.58 2.98
CA THR A 55 -1.93 -4.77 3.39
C THR A 55 -2.15 -3.58 2.47
N VAL A 56 -1.09 -2.82 2.17
CA VAL A 56 -1.15 -1.65 1.28
C VAL A 56 -1.52 -2.07 -0.14
N THR A 57 -0.99 -3.20 -0.63
CA THR A 57 -1.34 -3.76 -1.93
C THR A 57 -2.83 -4.10 -2.02
N GLY A 58 -3.36 -4.87 -1.07
CA GLY A 58 -4.78 -5.25 -1.08
C GLY A 58 -5.74 -4.09 -0.79
N GLY A 59 -5.30 -3.06 -0.05
CA GLY A 59 -6.11 -1.86 0.20
C GLY A 59 -6.08 -0.83 -0.93
N TRP A 60 -5.21 -0.99 -1.94
CA TRP A 60 -5.20 -0.17 -3.15
C TRP A 60 -6.31 -0.59 -4.13
N GLU A 61 -6.69 -1.87 -4.15
CA GLU A 61 -7.75 -2.40 -5.03
C GLU A 61 -9.19 -2.08 -4.57
N MET A 62 -9.36 -1.48 -3.38
CA MET A 62 -10.66 -1.21 -2.74
C MET A 62 -11.11 0.25 -2.81
#